data_AF-A0A925U9F7-F1
#
_entry.id   AF-A0A925U9F7-F1
#
_cell.length_a   1.000
_cell.length_b   1.000
_cell.length_c   1.000
_cell.angle_alpha   90.00
_cell.angle_beta   90.00
_cell.angle_gamma   90.00
#
_symmetry.space_group_name_H-M   'P 1'
#
loop_
_entity.id
_entity.type
_entity.pdbx_description
1 polymer ?
#
loop_
_entity_poly.entity_id
_entity_poly.type
_entity_poly.pdbx_seq_one_letter_code
_entity_poly.pdbx_strand_id
1 'polypeptide(L)'
;MITAIVEPQLDGKCFVKFQIPDHGKFKYITSFAENTEDVYRQLYFRIRKYICTTLIAWLLQRQHAINLNPESHLYVDRMAAVQELLIKLDYYKASSCRHLGNVINKHNDQFLLLAPGKKSHHYRHFETTIKPILDFCSKNHN
;
A
#
# COMPACT_ATOMS: atom_id res chain seq x y z
N MET A 1 6.61 -0.77 6.49
CA MET A 1 5.29 -0.15 6.70
C MET A 1 5.47 1.14 7.48
N ILE A 2 4.49 2.06 7.46
CA ILE A 2 4.56 3.30 8.24
C ILE A 2 4.49 2.94 9.73
N THR A 3 5.38 3.53 10.53
CA THR A 3 5.39 3.40 11.99
C THR A 3 5.23 4.77 12.63
N ALA A 4 4.74 4.80 13.87
CA ALA A 4 4.66 6.01 14.69
C ALA A 4 5.60 5.87 15.88
N ILE A 5 6.40 6.90 16.13
CA ILE A 5 7.24 7.03 17.32
C ILE A 5 6.61 8.15 18.16
N VAL A 6 6.19 7.82 19.38
CA VAL A 6 5.52 8.75 20.29
C VAL A 6 6.53 9.22 21.32
N GLU A 7 6.72 10.53 21.40
CA GLU A 7 7.56 11.19 22.40
C GLU A 7 6.63 11.92 23.39
N PRO A 8 6.67 11.57 24.69
CA PRO A 8 5.84 12.22 25.69
C PRO A 8 6.28 13.69 25.86
N GLN A 9 5.31 14.60 25.98
CA GLN A 9 5.56 16.00 26.34
C GLN A 9 4.84 16.37 27.66
N LEU A 10 5.34 17.43 28.30
CA LEU A 10 4.94 17.88 29.63
C LEU A 10 3.54 18.53 29.73
N ASP A 11 2.87 18.79 28.60
CA ASP A 11 1.58 19.54 28.57
C ASP A 11 0.38 18.69 28.09
N GLY A 12 0.41 17.37 28.33
CA GLY A 12 -0.71 16.47 28.00
C GLY A 12 -0.91 16.19 26.50
N LYS A 13 -0.09 16.77 25.62
CA LYS A 13 -0.02 16.44 24.18
C LYS A 13 1.09 15.44 23.92
N CYS A 14 0.88 14.58 22.93
CA CYS A 14 1.89 13.64 22.44
C CYS A 14 2.55 14.23 21.18
N PHE A 15 3.88 14.29 21.16
CA PHE A 15 4.61 14.56 19.92
C PHE A 15 4.81 13.25 19.17
N VAL A 16 4.47 13.22 17.88
CA VAL A 16 4.50 11.98 17.08
C VAL A 16 5.37 12.17 15.86
N LYS A 17 6.32 11.26 15.66
CA LYS A 17 7.10 11.13 14.43
C LYS A 17 6.62 9.92 13.64
N PHE A 18 6.03 10.15 12.46
CA PHE A 18 5.66 9.10 11.52
C PHE A 18 6.83 8.80 10.59
N GLN A 19 7.29 7.55 10.56
CA GLN A 19 8.31 7.09 9.63
C GLN A 19 7.63 6.50 8.39
N ILE A 20 7.83 7.11 7.23
CA ILE A 20 7.18 6.73 5.96
C ILE A 20 8.23 6.16 5.00
N PRO A 21 8.01 4.97 4.41
CA PRO A 21 8.89 4.45 3.35
C PRO A 21 8.87 5.35 2.11
N ASP A 22 10.04 5.71 1.59
CA ASP A 22 10.21 6.57 0.42
C ASP A 22 11.42 6.14 -0.41
N HIS A 23 11.19 5.43 -1.53
CA HIS A 23 12.22 4.97 -2.46
C HIS A 23 13.49 4.34 -1.83
N GLY A 24 13.31 3.48 -0.82
CA GLY A 24 14.41 2.80 -0.12
C GLY A 24 15.04 3.61 1.03
N LYS A 25 14.52 4.81 1.30
CA LYS A 25 14.81 5.63 2.48
C LYS A 25 13.56 5.79 3.33
N PHE A 26 13.71 6.45 4.47
CA PHE A 26 12.59 6.86 5.31
C PHE A 26 12.46 8.37 5.35
N LYS A 27 11.23 8.85 5.17
CA LYS A 27 10.85 10.24 5.42
C LYS A 27 10.14 10.32 6.76
N TYR A 28 10.45 11.34 7.55
CA TYR A 28 9.78 11.61 8.81
C TYR A 28 8.77 12.73 8.64
N ILE A 29 7.57 12.53 9.17
CA ILE A 29 6.54 13.57 9.29
C ILE A 29 6.21 13.71 10.77
N THR A 30 6.33 14.92 11.29
CA THR A 30 6.01 15.22 12.69
C THR A 30 4.58 15.73 12.81
N SER A 31 3.90 15.37 13.89
CA SER A 31 2.58 15.91 14.22
C SER A 31 2.37 15.91 15.73
N PHE A 32 1.30 16.56 16.16
CA PHE A 32 0.84 16.51 17.53
C PHE A 32 -0.42 15.65 17.59
N ALA A 33 -0.57 14.91 18.68
CA ALA A 33 -1.76 14.14 18.98
C ALA A 33 -2.23 14.44 20.40
N GLU A 34 -3.53 14.51 20.61
CA GLU A 34 -4.11 14.80 21.93
C GLU A 34 -4.01 13.61 22.88
N ASN A 35 -4.06 12.40 22.32
CA ASN A 35 -4.01 11.15 23.06
C ASN A 35 -3.60 10.00 22.13
N THR A 36 -3.40 8.81 22.70
CA THR A 36 -3.01 7.62 21.95
C THR A 36 -4.00 7.23 20.86
N GLU A 37 -5.31 7.47 21.05
CA GLU A 37 -6.32 7.18 20.04
C GLU A 37 -6.13 8.05 18.78
N ASP A 38 -5.85 9.34 18.98
CA ASP A 38 -5.54 10.25 17.87
C ASP A 38 -4.25 9.85 17.14
N VAL A 39 -3.22 9.39 17.86
CA VAL A 39 -2.02 8.79 17.23
C VAL A 39 -2.40 7.65 16.29
N TYR A 40 -3.24 6.72 16.74
CA TYR A 40 -3.70 5.59 15.93
C TYR A 40 -4.52 6.06 14.72
N ARG A 41 -5.45 7.00 14.90
CA ARG A 41 -6.25 7.56 13.79
C ARG A 41 -5.36 8.17 12.72
N GLN A 42 -4.40 9.00 13.11
CA GLN A 42 -3.43 9.62 12.20
C GLN A 42 -2.56 8.57 11.50
N LEU A 43 -2.08 7.56 12.24
CA LEU A 43 -1.27 6.46 11.70
C LEU A 43 -2.06 5.67 10.64
N TYR A 44 -3.27 5.21 10.96
CA TYR A 44 -4.09 4.42 10.03
C TYR A 44 -4.51 5.21 8.80
N PHE A 45 -4.80 6.51 8.95
CA PHE A 45 -5.05 7.38 7.82
C PHE A 45 -3.85 7.43 6.86
N ARG A 46 -2.64 7.56 7.41
CA ARG A 46 -1.39 7.60 6.62
C ARG A 46 -1.09 6.27 5.96
N ILE A 47 -1.26 5.16 6.68
CA ILE A 47 -1.09 3.81 6.13
C ILE A 47 -2.05 3.62 4.96
N ARG A 48 -3.34 3.92 5.14
CA ARG A 48 -4.34 3.80 4.07
C ARG A 48 -3.95 4.61 2.83
N LYS A 49 -3.58 5.89 3.02
CA LYS A 49 -3.16 6.76 1.92
C LYS A 49 -1.95 6.19 1.19
N TYR A 50 -0.93 5.74 1.94
CA TYR A 50 0.27 5.12 1.37
C TYR A 50 -0.06 3.86 0.57
N ILE A 51 -0.84 2.93 1.13
CA ILE A 51 -1.26 1.70 0.44
C ILE A 51 -1.94 2.03 -0.88
N CYS A 52 -2.97 2.89 -0.88
CA CYS A 52 -3.70 3.25 -2.09
C CYS A 52 -2.78 3.88 -3.13
N THR A 53 -2.02 4.93 -2.77
CA THR A 53 -1.17 5.63 -3.72
C THR A 53 -0.10 4.72 -4.31
N THR A 54 0.55 3.89 -3.48
CA THR A 54 1.60 2.97 -3.92
C THR A 54 1.06 1.86 -4.82
N LEU A 55 -0.05 1.22 -4.45
CA LEU A 55 -0.62 0.15 -5.26
C LEU A 55 -1.20 0.67 -6.59
N ILE A 56 -1.87 1.83 -6.60
CA ILE A 56 -2.37 2.44 -7.84
C ILE A 56 -1.21 2.77 -8.79
N ALA A 57 -0.16 3.44 -8.29
CA ALA A 57 0.99 3.78 -9.12
C ALA A 57 1.67 2.54 -9.71
N TRP A 58 1.80 1.48 -8.90
CA TRP A 58 2.33 0.20 -9.36
C TRP A 58 1.41 -0.47 -10.39
N LEU A 59 0.10 -0.50 -10.19
CA LEU A 59 -0.85 -1.08 -11.15
C LEU A 59 -0.82 -0.36 -12.50
N LEU A 60 -0.75 0.97 -12.52
CA LEU A 60 -0.62 1.75 -13.76
C LEU A 60 0.70 1.44 -14.48
N GLN A 61 1.79 1.28 -13.73
CA GLN A 61 3.06 0.81 -14.27
C GLN A 61 2.97 -0.61 -14.86
N ARG A 62 2.24 -1.52 -14.20
CA ARG A 62 1.98 -2.88 -14.71
C ARG A 62 1.13 -2.83 -15.97
N GLN A 63 0.09 -2.00 -16.01
CA GLN A 63 -0.75 -1.78 -17.18
C GLN A 63 0.09 -1.40 -18.39
N HIS A 64 0.97 -0.40 -18.23
CA HIS A 64 1.87 0.02 -19.30
C HIS A 64 2.76 -1.14 -19.78
N ALA A 65 3.37 -1.89 -18.86
CA ALA A 65 4.23 -3.02 -19.20
C ALA A 65 3.48 -4.17 -19.91
N ILE A 66 2.22 -4.41 -19.59
CA ILE A 66 1.37 -5.41 -20.26
C ILE A 66 1.01 -4.94 -21.67
N ASN A 67 0.66 -3.66 -21.83
CA ASN A 67 0.35 -3.06 -23.13
C ASN A 67 1.53 -3.09 -24.11
N LEU A 68 2.77 -3.15 -23.62
CA LEU A 68 3.96 -3.33 -24.47
C LEU A 68 4.11 -4.75 -25.04
N ASN A 69 3.33 -5.73 -24.57
CA ASN A 69 3.36 -7.10 -25.06
C ASN A 69 1.94 -7.68 -25.21
N PRO A 70 1.17 -7.18 -26.19
CA PRO A 70 -0.24 -7.58 -26.40
C PRO A 70 -0.39 -9.04 -26.84
N GLU A 71 0.62 -9.62 -27.50
CA GLU A 71 0.63 -10.99 -28.00
C GLU A 71 0.80 -12.06 -26.90
N SER A 72 1.02 -11.63 -25.66
CA SER A 72 1.13 -12.55 -24.51
C SER A 72 -0.21 -13.29 -24.30
N HIS A 73 -0.17 -14.62 -24.22
CA HIS A 73 -1.34 -15.45 -23.88
C HIS A 73 -2.04 -15.04 -22.57
N LEU A 74 -1.32 -14.39 -21.63
CA LEU A 74 -1.87 -13.86 -20.38
C LEU A 74 -2.36 -12.40 -20.47
N TYR A 75 -2.38 -11.78 -21.66
CA TYR A 75 -2.69 -10.36 -21.80
C TYR A 75 -4.08 -10.02 -21.27
N VAL A 76 -5.10 -10.77 -21.69
CA VAL A 76 -6.51 -10.54 -21.30
C VAL A 76 -6.67 -10.65 -19.79
N ASP A 77 -6.19 -11.75 -19.20
CA ASP A 77 -6.32 -11.99 -17.76
C ASP A 77 -5.62 -10.94 -16.91
N ARG A 78 -4.40 -10.55 -17.31
CA ARG A 78 -3.64 -9.52 -16.60
C ARG A 78 -4.26 -8.14 -16.73
N MET A 79 -4.77 -7.78 -17.91
CA MET A 79 -5.46 -6.50 -18.09
C MET A 79 -6.76 -6.45 -17.30
N ALA A 80 -7.54 -7.53 -17.28
CA ALA A 80 -8.74 -7.62 -16.46
C ALA A 80 -8.42 -7.45 -14.97
N ALA A 81 -7.38 -8.14 -14.47
CA ALA A 81 -6.92 -7.99 -13.09
C ALA A 81 -6.50 -6.56 -12.75
N VAL A 82 -5.75 -5.88 -13.65
CA VAL A 82 -5.37 -4.47 -13.43
C VAL A 82 -6.60 -3.58 -13.30
N GLN A 83 -7.56 -3.69 -14.24
CA GLN A 83 -8.76 -2.85 -14.24
C GLN A 83 -9.61 -3.07 -13.00
N GLU A 84 -9.86 -4.34 -12.64
CA GLU A 84 -10.62 -4.67 -11.45
C GLU A 84 -9.95 -4.10 -10.18
N LEU A 85 -8.65 -4.33 -10.00
CA LEU A 85 -7.93 -3.85 -8.83
C LEU A 85 -7.92 -2.32 -8.74
N LEU A 86 -7.77 -1.61 -9.86
CA LEU A 86 -7.84 -0.14 -9.87
C LEU A 86 -9.23 0.35 -9.43
N ILE A 87 -10.31 -0.25 -9.93
CA ILE A 87 -11.68 0.09 -9.54
C ILE A 87 -11.89 -0.16 -8.04
N LYS A 88 -11.44 -1.31 -7.52
CA LYS A 88 -11.56 -1.63 -6.08
C LYS A 88 -10.77 -0.63 -5.24
N LEU A 89 -9.53 -0.33 -5.60
CA LEU A 89 -8.70 0.62 -4.85
C LEU A 89 -9.31 2.02 -4.85
N ASP A 90 -9.87 2.47 -5.97
CA ASP A 90 -10.52 3.78 -6.03
C ASP A 90 -11.80 3.83 -5.18
N TYR A 91 -12.65 2.80 -5.29
CA TYR A 91 -13.90 2.70 -4.52
C TYR A 91 -13.65 2.66 -3.01
N TYR A 92 -12.64 1.90 -2.56
CA TYR A 92 -12.36 1.70 -1.14
C TYR A 92 -11.33 2.67 -0.54
N LYS A 93 -10.78 3.63 -1.30
CA LYS A 93 -9.76 4.57 -0.79
C LYS A 93 -10.21 5.42 0.40
N ALA A 94 -11.52 5.65 0.53
CA ALA A 94 -12.11 6.40 1.64
C ALA A 94 -12.56 5.51 2.82
N SER A 95 -12.55 4.18 2.66
CA SER A 95 -12.95 3.22 3.70
C SER A 95 -11.93 3.12 4.84
N SER A 96 -12.24 2.43 5.94
CA SER A 96 -11.26 2.21 7.02
C SER A 96 -10.03 1.45 6.51
N CYS A 97 -8.87 1.65 7.13
CA CYS A 97 -7.64 0.93 6.76
C CYS A 97 -7.83 -0.59 6.82
N ARG A 98 -8.59 -1.07 7.83
CA ARG A 98 -8.99 -2.48 7.96
C ARG A 98 -9.84 -2.96 6.78
N HIS A 99 -10.84 -2.19 6.38
CA HIS A 99 -11.73 -2.58 5.27
C HIS A 99 -11.00 -2.59 3.92
N LEU A 100 -10.15 -1.59 3.67
CA LEU A 100 -9.27 -1.59 2.49
C LEU A 100 -8.34 -2.82 2.49
N GLY A 101 -7.72 -3.13 3.63
CA GLY A 101 -6.86 -4.30 3.78
C GLY A 101 -7.60 -5.62 3.49
N ASN A 102 -8.88 -5.73 3.88
CA ASN A 102 -9.72 -6.90 3.60
C ASN A 102 -9.94 -7.08 2.11
N VAL A 103 -10.26 -6.00 1.41
CA VAL A 103 -10.47 -6.01 -0.03
C VAL A 103 -9.18 -6.41 -0.75
N ILE A 104 -8.03 -5.87 -0.35
CA ILE A 104 -6.73 -6.22 -0.94
C ILE A 104 -6.43 -7.70 -0.72
N ASN A 105 -6.60 -8.22 0.51
CA ASN A 105 -6.36 -9.62 0.82
C ASN A 105 -7.26 -10.57 0.01
N LYS A 106 -8.54 -10.21 -0.18
CA LYS A 106 -9.49 -11.00 -0.98
C LYS A 106 -9.07 -11.12 -2.46
N HIS A 107 -8.33 -10.15 -2.98
CA HIS A 107 -7.85 -10.14 -4.37
C HIS A 107 -6.34 -10.35 -4.46
N ASN A 108 -5.71 -10.94 -3.43
CA ASN A 108 -4.26 -11.11 -3.36
C ASN A 108 -3.72 -11.91 -4.57
N ASP A 109 -4.45 -12.93 -5.02
CA ASP A 109 -4.05 -13.74 -6.18
C ASP A 109 -3.95 -12.89 -7.46
N GLN A 110 -4.82 -11.88 -7.63
CA GLN A 110 -4.76 -10.96 -8.76
C GLN A 110 -3.53 -10.04 -8.66
N PHE A 111 -3.16 -9.59 -7.45
CA PHE A 111 -1.91 -8.86 -7.25
C PHE A 111 -0.69 -9.73 -7.60
N LEU A 112 -0.71 -11.01 -7.21
CA LEU A 112 0.39 -11.95 -7.48
C LEU A 112 0.48 -12.31 -8.98
N LEU A 113 -0.63 -12.42 -9.69
CA LEU A 113 -0.67 -12.62 -11.14
C LEU A 113 0.06 -11.49 -11.90
N LEU A 114 0.03 -10.28 -11.36
CA LEU A 114 0.64 -9.08 -11.92
C LEU A 114 2.11 -8.90 -11.50
N ALA A 115 2.64 -9.76 -10.63
CA ALA A 115 4.02 -9.68 -10.17
C ALA A 115 4.99 -9.75 -11.36
N PRO A 116 6.00 -8.86 -11.43
CA PRO A 116 7.04 -8.95 -12.44
C PRO A 116 7.88 -10.22 -12.21
N GLY A 117 8.40 -10.83 -13.28
CA GLY A 117 9.31 -11.95 -13.15
C GLY A 117 10.65 -11.55 -12.50
N LYS A 118 11.35 -12.51 -11.87
CA LYS A 118 12.59 -12.26 -11.10
C LYS A 118 13.70 -11.53 -11.86
N LYS A 119 13.73 -11.65 -13.19
CA LYS A 119 14.70 -10.99 -14.07
C LYS A 119 14.36 -9.52 -14.39
N SER A 120 13.16 -9.05 -14.04
CA SER A 120 12.74 -7.67 -14.30
C SER A 120 13.41 -6.69 -13.33
N HIS A 121 13.82 -5.52 -13.83
CA HIS A 121 14.29 -4.40 -13.00
C HIS A 121 13.28 -3.98 -11.92
N HIS A 122 11.98 -4.23 -12.13
CA HIS A 122 10.92 -3.88 -11.19
C HIS A 122 10.63 -4.97 -10.14
N TYR A 123 11.27 -6.14 -10.24
CA TYR A 123 11.08 -7.22 -9.27
C TYR A 123 11.52 -6.82 -7.86
N ARG A 124 12.63 -6.06 -7.75
CA ARG A 124 13.08 -5.53 -6.46
C ARG A 124 12.00 -4.67 -5.79
N HIS A 125 11.38 -3.75 -6.53
CA HIS A 125 10.33 -2.90 -6.00
C HIS A 125 9.11 -3.71 -5.54
N PHE A 126 8.74 -4.75 -6.30
CA PHE A 126 7.70 -5.68 -5.88
C PHE A 126 8.03 -6.34 -4.53
N GLU A 127 9.22 -6.94 -4.39
CA GLU A 127 9.62 -7.64 -3.16
C GLU A 127 9.80 -6.69 -1.95
N THR A 128 10.33 -5.48 -2.15
CA THR A 128 10.65 -4.58 -1.03
C THR A 128 9.53 -3.61 -0.67
N THR A 129 8.55 -3.42 -1.54
CA THR A 129 7.51 -2.39 -1.36
C THR A 129 6.11 -2.97 -1.49
N ILE A 130 5.80 -3.63 -2.61
CA ILE A 130 4.44 -4.10 -2.89
C ILE A 130 4.09 -5.31 -2.02
N LYS A 131 4.95 -6.33 -1.99
CA LYS A 131 4.75 -7.54 -1.21
C LYS A 131 4.59 -7.27 0.30
N PRO A 132 5.40 -6.41 0.94
CA PRO A 132 5.17 -6.02 2.33
C PRO A 132 3.82 -5.33 2.59
N ILE A 133 3.26 -4.60 1.60
CA ILE A 133 1.90 -4.05 1.69
C ILE A 133 0.88 -5.18 1.65
N LEU A 134 1.02 -6.13 0.72
CA LEU A 134 0.13 -7.30 0.61
C LEU A 134 0.19 -8.13 1.90
N ASP A 135 1.37 -8.42 2.42
CA ASP A 135 1.57 -9.15 3.68
C ASP A 135 0.94 -8.42 4.87
N PHE A 136 1.08 -7.08 4.93
CA PHE A 136 0.41 -6.27 5.95
C PHE A 136 -1.12 -6.40 5.83
N CYS A 137 -1.64 -6.36 4.60
CA CYS A 137 -3.06 -6.53 4.37
C CYS A 137 -3.52 -7.94 4.72
N SER A 138 -2.73 -9.00 4.53
CA SER A 138 -3.13 -10.36 4.90
C SER A 138 -3.06 -10.64 6.41
N LYS A 139 -2.09 -10.07 7.13
CA LYS A 139 -1.86 -10.34 8.56
C LYS A 139 -2.87 -9.68 9.50
N ASN A 140 -3.48 -8.56 9.11
CA ASN A 140 -4.42 -7.81 9.96
C ASN A 140 -5.86 -8.38 9.96
N HIS A 141 -6.05 -9.65 9.56
CA HIS A 141 -7.35 -10.31 9.41
C HIS A 141 -7.55 -11.57 10.26
N ASN A 142 -6.71 -11.78 11.29
CA ASN A 142 -6.98 -12.75 12.36
C ASN A 142 -7.27 -12.00 13.66
#